data_AF-A0A1I2NIT4-F1
#
_entry.id   AF-A0A1I2NIT4-F1
#
_cell.length_a   1.000
_cell.length_b   1.000
_cell.length_c   1.000
_cell.angle_alpha   90.00
_cell.angle_beta   90.00
_cell.angle_gamma   90.00
#
_symmetry.space_group_name_H-M   'P 1'
#
loop_
_entity.id
_entity.type
_entity.pdbx_description
1 polymer ?
#
loop_
_entity_poly.entity_id
_entity_poly.type
_entity_poly.pdbx_seq_one_letter_code
_entity_poly.pdbx_strand_id
1 'polypeptide(L)'
;MYYQSITCILIEVFYLLSQLLFMENLLQIAINEIGVKEIPGTGNNPQIMNYARESGFPDYVSDDVAWCSLFMNWVAQKSGLERSKSLAARSWLNFGIPISNPEPGDVVIFWRGDRDSWTGHVGIFMGFSHDLNRIYCLGGNQGNQVSVTAYGADRLLGFRRLRSDSAVGFSRKNLEKGDTGQEVIFLQDALKQLGFDPGTSDGVFGPKTHQALIDFQSTNSDLTRNGIFDKATREFLTQLLNR
;
A
#
# COMPACT_ATOMS: atom_id res chain seq x y z
N MET A 1 -34.04 -21.59 23.65
CA MET A 1 -33.83 -21.13 22.26
C MET A 1 -33.09 -19.78 22.15
N TYR A 2 -32.75 -19.10 23.26
CA TYR A 2 -32.02 -17.81 23.23
C TYR A 2 -30.48 -17.91 23.34
N TYR A 3 -29.94 -19.05 23.80
CA TYR A 3 -28.49 -19.20 24.00
C TYR A 3 -27.69 -19.43 22.70
N GLN A 4 -28.31 -19.94 21.62
CA GLN A 4 -27.62 -20.12 20.33
C GLN A 4 -27.42 -18.80 19.57
N SER A 5 -28.24 -17.77 19.82
CA SER A 5 -28.12 -16.48 19.13
C SER A 5 -27.03 -15.59 19.72
N ILE A 6 -26.77 -15.65 21.03
CA ILE A 6 -25.76 -14.81 21.69
C ILE A 6 -24.34 -15.28 21.32
N THR A 7 -24.10 -16.59 21.24
CA THR A 7 -22.81 -17.14 20.78
C THR A 7 -22.56 -16.83 19.30
N CYS A 8 -23.59 -16.83 18.45
CA CYS A 8 -23.44 -16.46 17.04
C CYS A 8 -23.08 -14.98 16.87
N ILE A 9 -23.74 -14.08 17.62
CA ILE A 9 -23.42 -12.64 17.60
C ILE A 9 -22.03 -12.38 18.19
N LEU A 10 -21.63 -13.09 19.24
CA LEU A 10 -20.27 -12.97 19.79
C LEU A 10 -19.21 -13.53 18.84
N ILE A 11 -19.50 -14.58 18.07
CA ILE A 11 -18.60 -15.11 17.04
C ILE A 11 -18.54 -14.17 15.85
N GLU A 12 -19.66 -13.58 15.39
CA GLU A 12 -19.66 -12.57 14.32
C GLU A 12 -18.95 -11.29 14.77
N VAL A 13 -19.19 -10.82 16.00
CA VAL A 13 -18.51 -9.65 16.57
C VAL A 13 -17.03 -9.96 16.82
N PHE A 14 -16.67 -11.17 17.24
CA PHE A 14 -15.27 -11.60 17.36
C PHE A 14 -14.61 -11.81 16.00
N TYR A 15 -15.35 -12.24 14.98
CA TYR A 15 -14.87 -12.38 13.60
C TYR A 15 -14.74 -11.00 12.92
N LEU A 16 -15.66 -10.09 13.15
CA LEU A 16 -15.56 -8.66 12.79
C LEU A 16 -14.41 -7.99 13.55
N LEU A 17 -14.24 -8.28 14.86
CA LEU A 17 -13.12 -7.82 15.68
C LEU A 17 -11.79 -8.46 15.28
N SER A 18 -11.78 -9.71 14.78
CA SER A 18 -10.58 -10.39 14.31
C SER A 18 -10.22 -10.05 12.86
N GLN A 19 -11.19 -9.65 12.04
CA GLN A 19 -10.98 -8.92 10.80
C GLN A 19 -10.44 -7.50 11.09
N LEU A 20 -10.81 -6.94 12.26
CA LEU A 20 -10.27 -5.71 12.86
C LEU A 20 -8.90 -5.88 13.53
N LEU A 21 -8.41 -7.11 13.70
CA LEU A 21 -7.01 -7.39 14.04
C LEU A 21 -6.21 -7.45 12.73
N PHE A 22 -6.25 -6.30 12.07
CA PHE A 22 -5.74 -5.99 10.74
C PHE A 22 -4.25 -6.33 10.60
N MET A 23 -3.86 -6.96 9.49
CA MET A 23 -2.68 -6.45 8.78
C MET A 23 -3.04 -5.02 8.41
N GLU A 24 -2.45 -4.03 9.09
CA GLU A 24 -2.82 -2.66 8.81
C GLU A 24 -2.46 -2.33 7.35
N ASN A 25 -3.48 -1.97 6.57
CA ASN A 25 -3.26 -1.46 5.22
C ASN A 25 -2.38 -0.20 5.33
N LEU A 26 -1.46 0.00 4.39
CA LEU A 26 -0.58 1.18 4.33
C LEU A 26 -1.31 2.50 4.60
N LEU A 27 -2.55 2.65 4.13
CA LEU A 27 -3.40 3.80 4.42
C LEU A 27 -3.80 3.91 5.88
N GLN A 28 -4.17 2.80 6.53
CA GLN A 28 -4.57 2.78 7.93
C GLN A 28 -3.42 3.21 8.84
N ILE A 29 -2.23 2.64 8.63
CA ILE A 29 -1.00 3.01 9.36
C ILE A 29 -0.77 4.52 9.23
N ALA A 30 -0.84 5.04 8.00
CA ALA A 30 -0.57 6.45 7.75
C ALA A 30 -1.66 7.38 8.31
N ILE A 31 -2.93 6.97 8.25
CA ILE A 31 -4.08 7.75 8.76
C ILE A 31 -3.99 7.88 10.27
N ASN A 32 -3.55 6.82 10.97
CA ASN A 32 -3.37 6.84 12.42
C ASN A 32 -2.33 7.86 12.90
N GLU A 33 -1.43 8.30 12.01
CA GLU A 33 -0.40 9.30 12.32
C GLU A 33 -0.82 10.74 11.98
N ILE A 34 -2.00 10.97 11.39
CA ILE A 34 -2.47 12.32 11.05
C ILE A 34 -2.46 13.21 12.30
N GLY A 35 -1.79 14.37 12.18
CA GLY A 35 -1.65 15.34 13.27
C GLY A 35 -0.33 15.26 14.02
N VAL A 36 0.48 14.21 13.84
CA VAL A 36 1.88 14.19 14.33
C VAL A 36 2.64 15.35 13.71
N LYS A 37 3.21 16.22 14.54
CA LYS A 37 3.84 17.48 14.15
C LYS A 37 5.22 17.62 14.79
N GLU A 38 6.19 18.13 14.04
CA GLU A 38 7.53 18.41 14.59
C GLU A 38 7.46 19.42 15.74
N ILE A 39 8.46 19.40 16.62
CA ILE A 39 8.60 20.40 17.69
C ILE A 39 9.64 21.43 17.26
N PRO A 40 9.27 22.68 16.97
CA PRO A 40 10.23 23.67 16.48
C PRO A 40 11.39 23.93 17.46
N GLY A 41 12.59 24.13 16.93
CA GLY A 41 13.76 24.54 17.72
C GLY A 41 14.56 23.34 18.23
N THR A 42 14.93 23.34 19.53
CA THR A 42 15.77 22.26 20.09
C THR A 42 14.97 21.04 20.55
N GLY A 43 13.65 21.03 20.35
CA GLY A 43 12.80 19.89 20.65
C GLY A 43 12.79 18.89 19.49
N ASN A 44 12.42 17.65 19.77
CA ASN A 44 12.15 16.66 18.74
C ASN A 44 10.85 15.95 19.09
N ASN A 45 9.96 15.76 18.12
CA ASN A 45 8.78 14.93 18.35
C ASN A 45 9.20 13.46 18.58
N PRO A 46 8.88 12.84 19.74
CA PRO A 46 9.25 11.46 20.04
C PRO A 46 8.77 10.44 19.00
N GLN A 47 7.61 10.68 18.38
CA GLN A 47 7.05 9.80 17.36
C GLN A 47 7.82 9.90 16.04
N ILE A 48 8.24 11.10 15.63
CA ILE A 48 9.09 11.28 14.43
C ILE A 48 10.44 10.59 14.65
N MET A 49 11.02 10.73 15.84
CA MET A 49 12.25 10.01 16.20
C MET A 49 12.04 8.50 16.27
N ASN A 50 10.85 8.04 16.65
CA ASN A 50 10.49 6.63 16.63
C ASN A 50 10.41 6.09 15.19
N TYR A 51 9.90 6.87 14.23
CA TYR A 51 9.95 6.49 12.81
C TYR A 51 11.38 6.17 12.38
N ALA A 52 12.34 7.04 12.71
CA ALA A 52 13.76 6.85 12.38
C ALA A 52 14.33 5.58 13.00
N ARG A 53 14.10 5.40 14.30
CA ARG A 53 14.59 4.24 15.05
C ARG A 53 14.06 2.93 14.48
N GLU A 54 12.75 2.83 14.30
CA GLU A 54 12.10 1.61 13.84
C GLU A 54 12.44 1.31 12.38
N SER A 55 12.53 2.34 11.52
CA SER A 55 12.78 2.15 10.09
C SER A 55 14.27 2.07 9.70
N GLY A 56 15.18 2.11 10.68
CA GLY A 56 16.61 1.85 10.47
C GLY A 56 17.40 3.06 9.96
N PHE A 57 17.05 4.27 10.42
CA PHE A 57 17.81 5.51 10.18
C PHE A 57 18.44 6.01 11.50
N PRO A 58 19.46 5.33 12.05
CA PRO A 58 20.05 5.69 13.35
C PRO A 58 20.73 7.07 13.35
N ASP A 59 21.15 7.56 12.19
CA ASP A 59 21.81 8.87 12.03
C ASP A 59 20.82 10.03 11.89
N TYR A 60 19.51 9.76 11.95
CA TYR A 60 18.49 10.80 11.93
C TYR A 60 18.35 11.42 13.33
N VAL A 61 18.81 12.68 13.46
CA VAL A 61 18.99 13.32 14.78
C VAL A 61 18.08 14.52 15.03
N SER A 62 17.30 14.98 14.03
CA SER A 62 16.43 16.16 14.17
C SER A 62 15.21 16.10 13.25
N ASP A 63 14.03 16.46 13.75
CA ASP A 63 12.79 16.60 12.97
C ASP A 63 12.72 17.87 12.09
N ASP A 64 13.71 18.78 12.18
CA ASP A 64 13.90 19.90 11.25
C ASP A 64 14.37 19.44 9.85
N VAL A 65 14.86 18.20 9.73
CA VAL A 65 15.27 17.60 8.44
C VAL A 65 14.04 17.11 7.69
N ALA A 66 14.03 17.21 6.36
CA ALA A 66 12.88 16.78 5.56
C ALA A 66 12.52 15.29 5.80
N TRP A 67 11.43 15.01 6.54
CA TRP A 67 11.05 13.65 6.97
C TRP A 67 9.89 12.99 6.19
N CYS A 68 9.52 13.53 5.02
CA CYS A 68 8.50 12.89 4.17
C CYS A 68 8.88 11.45 3.77
N SER A 69 10.13 11.23 3.35
CA SER A 69 10.62 9.89 3.00
C SER A 69 10.86 9.02 4.23
N LEU A 70 11.23 9.61 5.37
CA LEU A 70 11.34 8.87 6.62
C LEU A 70 9.99 8.27 7.02
N PHE A 71 8.95 9.10 7.04
CA PHE A 71 7.57 8.67 7.29
C PHE A 71 7.16 7.55 6.34
N MET A 72 7.37 7.72 5.03
CA MET A 72 7.03 6.67 4.05
C MET A 72 7.79 5.37 4.25
N ASN A 73 9.07 5.41 4.62
CA ASN A 73 9.85 4.21 4.92
C ASN A 73 9.31 3.49 6.16
N TRP A 74 8.89 4.24 7.18
CA TRP A 74 8.26 3.68 8.37
C TRP A 74 6.90 3.05 8.07
N VAL A 75 6.03 3.76 7.35
CA VAL A 75 4.71 3.23 6.94
C VAL A 75 4.87 1.96 6.11
N ALA A 76 5.74 1.97 5.09
CA ALA A 76 6.00 0.80 4.26
C ALA A 76 6.54 -0.38 5.09
N GLN A 77 7.43 -0.14 6.07
CA GLN A 77 7.93 -1.18 6.97
C GLN A 77 6.80 -1.81 7.78
N LYS A 78 5.97 -0.98 8.42
CA LYS A 78 4.83 -1.45 9.23
C LYS A 78 3.82 -2.23 8.40
N SER A 79 3.72 -1.88 7.11
CA SER A 79 2.84 -2.55 6.13
C SER A 79 3.44 -3.84 5.56
N GLY A 80 4.69 -4.20 5.88
CA GLY A 80 5.40 -5.33 5.26
C GLY A 80 5.71 -5.13 3.77
N LEU A 81 5.80 -3.89 3.31
CA LEU A 81 6.07 -3.51 1.92
C LEU A 81 7.53 -3.12 1.72
N GLU A 82 8.00 -3.22 0.49
CA GLU A 82 9.36 -2.82 0.11
C GLU A 82 9.61 -1.33 0.41
N ARG A 83 10.87 -0.99 0.67
CA ARG A 83 11.26 0.33 1.17
C ARG A 83 12.40 0.91 0.35
N SER A 84 12.38 2.23 0.17
CA SER A 84 13.48 2.91 -0.50
C SER A 84 14.77 2.96 0.31
N LYS A 85 14.66 2.82 1.64
CA LYS A 85 15.75 2.91 2.64
C LYS A 85 16.57 4.20 2.50
N SER A 86 15.95 5.26 1.99
CA SER A 86 16.57 6.56 1.75
C SER A 86 15.68 7.69 2.23
N LEU A 87 16.29 8.72 2.80
CA LEU A 87 15.60 9.97 3.17
C LEU A 87 15.26 10.84 1.96
N ALA A 88 15.80 10.54 0.77
CA ALA A 88 15.51 11.29 -0.45
C ALA A 88 14.15 10.87 -1.04
N ALA A 89 13.21 11.81 -1.18
CA ALA A 89 11.88 11.52 -1.73
C ALA A 89 11.91 10.93 -3.15
N ARG A 90 12.82 11.37 -4.02
CA ARG A 90 12.92 10.84 -5.40
C ARG A 90 13.43 9.40 -5.47
N SER A 91 14.02 8.86 -4.40
CA SER A 91 14.49 7.47 -4.35
C SER A 91 13.37 6.47 -4.63
N TRP A 92 12.14 6.79 -4.23
CA TRP A 92 10.94 5.97 -4.42
C TRP A 92 10.61 5.71 -5.89
N LEU A 93 11.11 6.50 -6.85
CA LEU A 93 10.95 6.23 -8.28
C LEU A 93 11.55 4.89 -8.71
N ASN A 94 12.46 4.31 -7.93
CA ASN A 94 13.11 3.02 -8.24
C ASN A 94 12.50 1.82 -7.52
N PHE A 95 11.43 2.02 -6.75
CA PHE A 95 10.78 0.98 -5.95
C PHE A 95 9.33 0.83 -6.36
N GLY A 96 8.78 -0.37 -6.22
CA GLY A 96 7.44 -0.66 -6.68
C GLY A 96 7.33 -0.74 -8.19
N ILE A 97 6.09 -0.95 -8.61
CA ILE A 97 5.71 -1.07 -10.01
C ILE A 97 5.29 0.31 -10.48
N PRO A 98 5.81 0.82 -11.61
CA PRO A 98 5.32 2.05 -12.21
C PRO A 98 3.87 1.88 -12.65
N ILE A 99 2.99 2.81 -12.25
CA ILE A 99 1.57 2.78 -12.61
C ILE A 99 1.13 4.09 -13.28
N SER A 100 0.20 3.98 -14.22
CA SER A 100 -0.43 5.11 -14.91
C SER A 100 -1.84 5.43 -14.39
N ASN A 101 -2.50 4.47 -13.75
CA ASN A 101 -3.82 4.62 -13.14
C ASN A 101 -3.73 4.34 -11.62
N PRO A 102 -3.43 5.36 -10.80
CA PRO A 102 -3.21 5.17 -9.37
C PRO A 102 -4.50 4.93 -8.59
N GLU A 103 -4.40 4.16 -7.51
CA GLU A 103 -5.44 3.88 -6.52
C GLU A 103 -4.99 4.42 -5.15
N PRO A 104 -5.92 4.82 -4.26
CA PRO A 104 -5.55 5.21 -2.90
C PRO A 104 -4.67 4.16 -2.22
N GLY A 105 -3.52 4.58 -1.68
CA GLY A 105 -2.50 3.68 -1.14
C GLY A 105 -1.25 3.56 -2.01
N ASP A 106 -1.31 3.91 -3.30
CA ASP A 106 -0.12 3.98 -4.13
C ASP A 106 0.80 5.13 -3.70
N VAL A 107 2.11 4.97 -3.86
CA VAL A 107 3.09 6.02 -3.58
C VAL A 107 3.06 7.05 -4.70
N VAL A 108 3.01 8.33 -4.33
CA VAL A 108 3.12 9.45 -5.27
C VAL A 108 4.40 10.23 -4.98
N ILE A 109 5.13 10.56 -6.05
CA ILE A 109 6.39 11.29 -5.97
C ILE A 109 6.26 12.58 -6.76
N PHE A 110 6.65 13.70 -6.15
CA PHE A 110 6.66 15.04 -6.74
C PHE A 110 8.08 15.61 -6.79
N TRP A 111 8.34 16.49 -7.76
CA TRP A 111 9.51 17.36 -7.69
C TRP A 111 9.26 18.57 -6.77
N ARG A 112 10.33 19.17 -6.26
CA ARG A 112 10.26 20.35 -5.39
C ARG A 112 11.34 21.35 -5.80
N GLY A 113 10.97 22.62 -5.92
CA GLY A 113 11.88 23.72 -6.31
C GLY A 113 12.20 23.70 -7.80
N ASP A 114 12.91 22.68 -8.25
CA ASP A 114 13.31 22.47 -9.64
C ASP A 114 13.02 21.01 -10.03
N ARG A 115 12.52 20.79 -11.26
CA ARG A 115 12.11 19.47 -11.75
C ARG A 115 13.30 18.54 -12.00
N ASP A 116 14.44 19.11 -12.37
CA ASP A 116 15.65 18.40 -12.74
C ASP A 116 16.61 18.24 -11.54
N SER A 117 16.37 18.94 -10.43
CA SER A 117 17.14 18.78 -9.19
C SER A 117 16.76 17.52 -8.40
N TRP A 118 17.60 17.12 -7.44
CA TRP A 118 17.37 15.93 -6.62
C TRP A 118 16.23 16.10 -5.60
N THR A 119 15.77 17.32 -5.33
CA THR A 119 14.77 17.59 -4.29
C THR A 119 13.37 17.18 -4.73
N GLY A 120 12.60 16.64 -3.79
CA GLY A 120 11.24 16.16 -4.08
C GLY A 120 10.37 16.08 -2.85
N HIS A 121 9.17 15.53 -3.05
CA HIS A 121 8.24 15.16 -2.00
C HIS A 121 7.66 13.79 -2.30
N VAL A 122 7.38 13.02 -1.26
CA VAL A 122 6.76 11.70 -1.38
C VAL A 122 5.61 11.58 -0.39
N GLY A 123 4.54 10.91 -0.81
CA GLY A 123 3.41 10.59 0.03
C GLY A 123 2.61 9.44 -0.55
N ILE A 124 1.44 9.23 0.01
CA ILE A 124 0.47 8.21 -0.35
C ILE A 124 -0.64 8.90 -1.11
N PHE A 125 -0.89 8.46 -2.33
CA PHE A 125 -1.97 8.97 -3.16
C PHE A 125 -3.33 8.73 -2.48
N MET A 126 -4.18 9.75 -2.47
CA MET A 126 -5.55 9.70 -1.92
C MET A 126 -6.61 9.95 -2.98
N GLY A 127 -6.25 10.53 -4.13
CA GLY A 127 -7.18 10.86 -5.20
C GLY A 127 -6.78 12.12 -5.97
N PHE A 128 -7.49 12.38 -7.06
CA PHE A 128 -7.40 13.63 -7.82
C PHE A 128 -8.49 14.62 -7.40
N SER A 129 -8.26 15.92 -7.61
CA SER A 129 -9.35 16.89 -7.66
C SER A 129 -10.25 16.63 -8.86
N HIS A 130 -11.49 17.12 -8.80
CA HIS A 130 -12.47 16.93 -9.86
C HIS A 130 -11.98 17.46 -11.23
N ASP A 131 -11.17 18.52 -11.24
CA ASP A 131 -10.56 19.10 -12.43
C ASP A 131 -9.21 18.47 -12.83
N LEU A 132 -8.78 17.44 -12.10
CA LEU A 132 -7.52 16.69 -12.28
C LEU A 132 -6.23 17.52 -12.14
N ASN A 133 -6.33 18.80 -11.81
CA ASN A 133 -5.17 19.69 -11.65
C ASN A 133 -4.44 19.51 -10.32
N ARG A 134 -5.05 18.79 -9.37
CA ARG A 134 -4.47 18.52 -8.06
C ARG A 134 -4.49 17.04 -7.72
N ILE A 135 -3.46 16.64 -7.00
CA ILE A 135 -3.30 15.31 -6.43
C ILE A 135 -3.33 15.47 -4.91
N TYR A 136 -4.29 14.82 -4.25
CA TYR A 136 -4.32 14.72 -2.80
C TYR A 136 -3.38 13.61 -2.36
N CYS A 137 -2.49 13.90 -1.40
CA CYS A 137 -1.65 12.89 -0.79
C CYS A 137 -1.55 13.03 0.73
N LEU A 138 -1.60 11.87 1.39
CA LEU A 138 -1.29 11.70 2.79
C LEU A 138 0.22 11.51 2.93
N GLY A 139 0.89 12.32 3.73
CA GLY A 139 2.33 12.21 3.90
C GLY A 139 2.85 12.96 5.10
N GLY A 140 4.06 12.61 5.51
CA GLY A 140 4.81 13.30 6.54
C GLY A 140 5.44 14.61 6.06
N ASN A 141 5.74 15.48 7.01
CA ASN A 141 6.37 16.78 6.81
C ASN A 141 5.65 17.72 5.83
N GLN A 142 4.33 17.69 5.82
CA GLN A 142 3.49 18.59 5.01
C GLN A 142 3.00 19.74 5.88
N GLY A 143 3.71 20.86 5.86
CA GLY A 143 3.53 21.91 6.86
C GLY A 143 3.97 21.43 8.24
N ASN A 144 5.07 20.69 8.28
CA ASN A 144 5.71 20.18 9.49
C ASN A 144 4.85 19.18 10.27
N GLN A 145 3.85 18.58 9.61
CA GLN A 145 3.00 17.53 10.17
C GLN A 145 2.73 16.40 9.19
N VAL A 146 2.20 15.29 9.72
CA VAL A 146 1.46 14.31 8.94
C VAL A 146 0.06 14.86 8.67
N SER A 147 -0.30 14.99 7.40
CA SER A 147 -1.60 15.51 6.95
C SER A 147 -1.95 15.01 5.56
N VAL A 148 -3.17 15.32 5.10
CA VAL A 148 -3.52 15.25 3.67
C VAL A 148 -3.31 16.64 3.07
N THR A 149 -2.50 16.73 2.02
CA THR A 149 -2.21 17.99 1.30
C THR A 149 -2.41 17.78 -0.19
N ALA A 150 -2.87 18.83 -0.88
CA ALA A 150 -3.03 18.83 -2.33
C ALA A 150 -1.82 19.46 -3.02
N TYR A 151 -1.23 18.75 -3.99
CA TYR A 151 -0.14 19.23 -4.84
C TYR A 151 -0.63 19.42 -6.28
N GLY A 152 -0.04 20.36 -7.01
CA GLY A 152 -0.32 20.52 -8.43
C GLY A 152 0.09 19.27 -9.22
N ALA A 153 -0.74 18.84 -10.17
CA ALA A 153 -0.46 17.68 -11.02
C ALA A 153 0.78 17.90 -11.91
N ASP A 154 1.11 19.15 -12.23
CA ASP A 154 2.36 19.55 -12.91
C ASP A 154 3.63 19.17 -12.13
N ARG A 155 3.48 18.94 -10.82
CA ARG A 155 4.58 18.55 -9.94
C ARG A 155 4.87 17.06 -9.95
N LEU A 156 4.01 16.25 -10.56
CA LEU A 156 4.11 14.80 -10.55
C LEU A 156 5.38 14.31 -11.27
N LEU A 157 6.10 13.40 -10.62
CA LEU A 157 7.18 12.63 -11.22
C LEU A 157 6.74 11.19 -11.54
N GLY A 158 5.86 10.61 -10.74
CA GLY A 158 5.29 9.31 -11.02
C GLY A 158 4.56 8.72 -9.82
N PHE A 159 3.87 7.63 -10.10
CA PHE A 159 3.22 6.78 -9.10
C PHE A 159 3.94 5.42 -9.02
N ARG A 160 3.91 4.82 -7.84
CA ARG A 160 4.47 3.49 -7.59
C ARG A 160 3.55 2.65 -6.71
N ARG A 161 3.28 1.42 -7.13
CA ARG A 161 2.64 0.41 -6.29
C ARG A 161 3.70 -0.44 -5.63
N LEU A 162 3.84 -0.35 -4.31
CA LEU A 162 4.85 -1.11 -3.57
C LEU A 162 4.53 -2.60 -3.58
N ARG A 163 5.57 -3.42 -3.65
CA ARG A 163 5.48 -4.88 -3.53
C ARG A 163 5.65 -5.29 -2.07
N SER A 164 5.15 -6.47 -1.72
CA SER A 164 5.43 -7.10 -0.43
C SER A 164 6.93 -7.36 -0.26
N ASP A 165 7.49 -7.08 0.92
CA ASP A 165 8.89 -7.37 1.29
C ASP A 165 9.07 -8.86 1.68
N SER A 166 7.97 -9.60 1.82
CA SER A 166 7.96 -11.04 2.09
C SER A 166 7.59 -11.83 0.85
N ALA A 167 8.17 -13.03 0.71
CA ALA A 167 7.76 -13.99 -0.31
C ALA A 167 6.24 -14.18 -0.25
N VAL A 168 5.56 -13.98 -1.38
CA VAL A 168 4.08 -14.00 -1.39
C VAL A 168 3.62 -15.45 -1.19
N GLY A 169 3.17 -15.73 0.03
CA GLY A 169 2.56 -17.01 0.42
C GLY A 169 1.05 -16.85 0.48
N PHE A 170 0.34 -17.53 -0.39
CA PHE A 170 -1.13 -17.61 -0.32
C PHE A 170 -1.56 -18.76 0.61
N SER A 171 -2.73 -18.63 1.24
CA SER A 171 -3.31 -19.75 1.97
C SER A 171 -3.62 -20.92 1.02
N ARG A 172 -3.86 -22.12 1.57
CA ARG A 172 -4.26 -23.30 0.78
C ARG A 172 -5.72 -23.24 0.30
N LYS A 173 -6.50 -22.23 0.73
CA LYS A 173 -7.90 -22.06 0.31
C LYS A 173 -7.96 -21.82 -1.20
N ASN A 174 -8.90 -22.45 -1.90
CA ASN A 174 -9.20 -22.08 -3.28
C ASN A 174 -10.10 -20.85 -3.27
N LEU A 175 -9.84 -19.89 -4.16
CA LEU A 175 -10.69 -18.70 -4.32
C LEU A 175 -11.45 -18.75 -5.64
N GLU A 176 -12.71 -18.35 -5.62
CA GLU A 176 -13.55 -18.26 -6.80
C GLU A 176 -14.54 -17.08 -6.72
N LYS A 177 -15.24 -16.82 -7.83
CA LYS A 177 -16.20 -15.71 -7.92
C LYS A 177 -17.24 -15.78 -6.80
N GLY A 178 -17.37 -14.70 -6.04
CA GLY A 178 -18.24 -14.60 -4.87
C GLY A 178 -17.51 -14.71 -3.53
N ASP A 179 -16.26 -15.18 -3.51
CA ASP A 179 -15.41 -15.09 -2.32
C ASP A 179 -15.10 -13.63 -1.97
N THR A 180 -14.91 -13.37 -0.67
CA THR A 180 -14.48 -12.07 -0.16
C THR A 180 -13.40 -12.21 0.91
N GLY A 181 -12.68 -11.11 1.18
CA GLY A 181 -11.74 -10.97 2.28
C GLY A 181 -10.28 -10.87 1.85
N GLN A 182 -9.38 -10.97 2.82
CA GLN A 182 -7.96 -10.66 2.65
C GLN A 182 -7.24 -11.51 1.59
N GLU A 183 -7.60 -12.79 1.48
CA GLU A 183 -7.03 -13.67 0.45
C GLU A 183 -7.37 -13.22 -0.97
N VAL A 184 -8.53 -12.59 -1.16
CA VAL A 184 -8.93 -12.00 -2.45
C VAL A 184 -8.13 -10.73 -2.73
N ILE A 185 -7.89 -9.90 -1.72
CA ILE A 185 -7.02 -8.71 -1.84
C ILE A 185 -5.63 -9.14 -2.30
N PHE A 186 -5.04 -10.16 -1.66
CA PHE A 186 -3.72 -10.65 -2.04
C PHE A 186 -3.67 -11.19 -3.47
N LEU A 187 -4.72 -11.90 -3.90
CA LEU A 187 -4.83 -12.33 -5.29
C LEU A 187 -4.93 -11.14 -6.25
N GLN A 188 -5.77 -10.14 -5.94
CA GLN A 188 -5.94 -8.94 -6.76
C GLN A 188 -4.61 -8.16 -6.87
N ASP A 189 -3.90 -7.97 -5.76
CA ASP A 189 -2.59 -7.31 -5.73
C ASP A 189 -1.53 -8.08 -6.52
N ALA A 190 -1.51 -9.40 -6.40
CA ALA A 190 -0.61 -10.25 -7.15
C ALA A 190 -0.87 -10.21 -8.66
N LEU A 191 -2.13 -10.26 -9.08
CA LEU A 191 -2.52 -10.13 -10.49
C LEU A 191 -2.12 -8.76 -11.05
N LYS A 192 -2.38 -7.68 -10.29
CA LYS A 192 -1.90 -6.32 -10.61
C LYS A 192 -0.41 -6.27 -10.77
N GLN A 193 0.32 -6.94 -9.87
CA GLN A 193 1.77 -6.96 -9.90
C GLN A 193 2.34 -7.64 -11.15
N LEU A 194 1.60 -8.59 -11.73
CA LEU A 194 1.96 -9.23 -12.99
C LEU A 194 1.34 -8.53 -14.22
N GLY A 195 0.70 -7.37 -14.04
CA GLY A 195 0.15 -6.55 -15.12
C GLY A 195 -1.27 -6.90 -15.57
N PHE A 196 -1.99 -7.73 -14.81
CA PHE A 196 -3.41 -8.02 -15.07
C PHE A 196 -4.31 -7.02 -14.33
N ASP A 197 -5.52 -6.78 -14.82
CA ASP A 197 -6.48 -5.83 -14.22
C ASP A 197 -7.67 -6.54 -13.56
N PRO A 198 -7.57 -6.91 -12.26
CA PRO A 198 -8.68 -7.46 -11.51
C PRO A 198 -9.65 -6.38 -11.00
N GLY A 199 -9.46 -5.09 -11.32
CA GLY A 199 -10.13 -3.96 -10.68
C GLY A 199 -9.50 -3.57 -9.34
N THR A 200 -10.21 -2.79 -8.52
CA THR A 200 -9.73 -2.37 -7.19
C THR A 200 -9.44 -3.59 -6.31
N SER A 201 -8.39 -3.52 -5.47
CA SER A 201 -8.09 -4.59 -4.50
C SER A 201 -8.99 -4.46 -3.27
N ASP A 202 -10.30 -4.57 -3.52
CA ASP A 202 -11.38 -4.35 -2.55
C ASP A 202 -11.73 -5.59 -1.74
N GLY A 203 -11.07 -6.72 -2.04
CA GLY A 203 -11.33 -8.00 -1.38
C GLY A 203 -12.63 -8.64 -1.81
N VAL A 204 -13.20 -8.24 -2.96
CA VAL A 204 -14.39 -8.87 -3.55
C VAL A 204 -13.99 -9.59 -4.83
N PHE A 205 -14.21 -10.91 -4.89
CA PHE A 205 -13.91 -11.70 -6.08
C PHE A 205 -15.05 -11.54 -7.09
N GLY A 206 -15.03 -10.39 -7.79
CA GLY A 206 -16.01 -10.02 -8.80
C GLY A 206 -15.67 -10.51 -10.22
N PRO A 207 -16.46 -10.08 -11.22
CA PRO A 207 -16.24 -10.42 -12.62
C PRO A 207 -14.87 -9.98 -13.17
N LYS A 208 -14.35 -8.82 -12.72
CA LYS A 208 -13.02 -8.35 -13.12
C LYS A 208 -11.91 -9.24 -12.59
N THR A 209 -11.92 -9.58 -11.29
CA THR A 209 -10.99 -10.53 -10.69
C THR A 209 -11.02 -11.89 -11.40
N HIS A 210 -12.23 -12.38 -11.72
CA HIS A 210 -12.41 -13.63 -12.46
C HIS A 210 -11.79 -13.59 -13.86
N GLN A 211 -12.04 -12.53 -14.62
CA GLN A 211 -11.46 -12.36 -15.95
C GLN A 211 -9.93 -12.22 -15.89
N ALA A 212 -9.40 -11.39 -15.00
CA ALA A 212 -7.97 -11.20 -14.81
C ALA A 212 -7.26 -12.51 -14.44
N LEU A 213 -7.91 -13.36 -13.65
CA LEU A 213 -7.38 -14.67 -13.31
C LEU A 213 -7.37 -15.63 -14.50
N ILE A 214 -8.41 -15.62 -15.34
CA ILE A 214 -8.43 -16.39 -16.59
C ILE A 214 -7.32 -15.93 -17.53
N ASP A 215 -7.13 -14.62 -17.67
CA ASP A 215 -6.09 -14.05 -18.52
C ASP A 215 -4.70 -14.46 -18.01
N PHE A 216 -4.49 -14.42 -16.70
CA PHE A 216 -3.28 -14.94 -16.05
C PHE A 216 -3.08 -16.43 -16.34
N GLN A 217 -4.10 -17.26 -16.08
CA GLN A 217 -4.05 -18.70 -16.36
C GLN A 217 -3.75 -18.98 -17.84
N SER A 218 -4.18 -18.10 -18.75
CA SER A 218 -3.93 -18.27 -20.19
C SER A 218 -2.45 -18.18 -20.58
N THR A 219 -1.61 -17.58 -19.74
CA THR A 219 -0.17 -17.43 -19.97
C THR A 219 0.64 -18.72 -19.78
N ASN A 220 0.03 -19.78 -19.23
CA ASN A 220 0.68 -21.07 -19.03
C ASN A 220 -0.24 -22.21 -19.51
N SER A 221 0.27 -23.06 -20.40
CA SER A 221 -0.49 -24.20 -20.97
C SER A 221 -0.85 -25.27 -19.94
N ASP A 222 -0.14 -25.34 -18.81
CA ASP A 222 -0.34 -26.35 -17.77
C ASP A 222 -1.48 -25.96 -16.81
N LEU A 223 -2.01 -24.73 -16.92
CA LEU A 223 -3.10 -24.22 -16.09
C LEU A 223 -4.46 -24.39 -16.76
N THR A 224 -5.47 -24.74 -15.97
CA THR A 224 -6.86 -24.76 -16.43
C THR A 224 -7.42 -23.34 -16.38
N ARG A 225 -7.94 -22.84 -17.52
CA ARG A 225 -8.49 -21.49 -17.67
C ARG A 225 -9.94 -21.39 -17.16
N ASN A 226 -10.16 -21.66 -15.88
CA ASN A 226 -11.48 -21.70 -15.25
C ASN A 226 -11.77 -20.47 -14.36
N GLY A 227 -10.76 -19.63 -14.10
CA GLY A 227 -10.86 -18.49 -13.19
C GLY A 227 -11.02 -18.90 -11.71
N ILE A 228 -10.55 -20.10 -11.35
CA ILE A 228 -10.45 -20.58 -9.97
C ILE A 228 -8.99 -20.48 -9.52
N PHE A 229 -8.74 -19.80 -8.40
CA PHE A 229 -7.41 -19.71 -7.81
C PHE A 229 -7.10 -20.97 -7.00
N ASP A 230 -6.83 -22.05 -7.72
CA ASP A 230 -6.54 -23.37 -7.19
C ASP A 230 -5.04 -23.56 -6.87
N LYS A 231 -4.67 -24.78 -6.45
CA LYS A 231 -3.28 -25.11 -6.11
C LYS A 231 -2.31 -24.83 -7.26
N ALA A 232 -2.62 -25.26 -8.49
CA ALA A 232 -1.71 -25.11 -9.62
C ALA A 232 -1.53 -23.63 -9.98
N THR A 233 -2.64 -22.88 -10.01
CA THR A 233 -2.62 -21.44 -10.29
C THR A 233 -1.83 -20.68 -9.22
N ARG A 234 -2.03 -21.03 -7.95
CA ARG A 234 -1.30 -20.46 -6.81
C ARG A 234 0.20 -20.73 -6.87
N GLU A 235 0.61 -21.97 -7.14
CA GLU A 235 2.04 -22.32 -7.24
C GLU A 235 2.72 -21.57 -8.37
N PHE A 236 2.07 -21.44 -9.53
CA PHE A 236 2.59 -20.66 -10.65
C PHE A 236 2.67 -19.17 -10.35
N LEU A 237 1.63 -18.60 -9.73
CA LEU A 237 1.59 -17.19 -9.33
C LEU A 237 2.71 -16.87 -8.34
N THR A 238 2.84 -17.67 -7.27
CA THR A 238 3.92 -17.53 -6.28
C THR A 238 5.31 -17.65 -6.93
N GLN A 239 5.50 -18.55 -7.89
CA GLN A 239 6.77 -18.70 -8.59
C GLN A 239 7.14 -17.41 -9.35
N LEU A 240 6.18 -16.74 -9.99
CA LEU A 240 6.43 -15.51 -10.73
C LEU A 240 6.69 -14.31 -9.82
N LEU A 241 6.02 -14.25 -8.67
CA LEU A 241 6.18 -13.14 -7.71
C LEU A 241 7.50 -13.17 -6.95
N ASN A 242 8.09 -14.36 -6.77
CA ASN A 242 9.32 -14.56 -6.00
C ASN A 242 10.58 -14.68 -6.89
N ARG A 243 10.52 -14.24 -8.15
CA ARG A 243 11.67 -14.14 -9.08
C ARG A 243 12.24 -12.72 -9.06
#